data_AF-A0A6B3LAH5-F1
#
_entry.id   AF-A0A6B3LAH5-F1
#
_cell.length_a   1.000
_cell.length_b   1.000
_cell.length_c   1.000
_cell.angle_alpha   90.00
_cell.angle_beta   90.00
_cell.angle_gamma   90.00
#
_symmetry.space_group_name_H-M   'P 1'
#
loop_
_entity.id
_entity.type
_entity.pdbx_description
1 polymer ?
#
loop_
_entity_poly.entity_id
_entity_poly.type
_entity_poly.pdbx_seq_one_letter_code
_entity_poly.pdbx_strand_id
1 'polypeptide(L)'
;MKFLKNLIWAATLGAGIVTSASAERAEPTDEMKAKVDGALQRLTLWEQPANPEERRTMKIIYWTPSDREPAPGYRERLSRAMRHIENYYRGEMQRLGLGERTIGLEPAENDPEQVKIHLVTGKKPYSEYNVQSGNAIREECRAVMKEAGVDIDQETIVIFCNMSNWDPEKRAINQNSPYYAWGVSTKGTAWQVDSPILDPEFIPVKDQHVRDGQYGHISLGRYNSIFIGGIAHELGHALGLPHCRECQAERSVYGTALMGSGNFTYGEELRGEGPGSYLILPHALKLASHPQFSKSIKEMNRRGDRKLTDEVVGVTEDGMNVHYEVKVDGTPEVYVVIAYFDPEGNSDYNSAITCAIPDENGRVVLRSSELEKGKQYQGRIVFVHVNGDASGWSSSGTVVNRFDFSTAPDGKVTIGGLGAAAKAGE
;
A
#
# COMPACT_ATOMS: atom_id res chain seq x y z
N MET A 1 -34.53 6.92 -39.47
CA MET A 1 -35.16 5.62 -39.73
C MET A 1 -34.10 4.74 -40.40
N LYS A 2 -33.58 3.72 -39.68
CA LYS A 2 -32.52 2.74 -40.06
C LYS A 2 -31.21 3.38 -40.56
N PHE A 3 -30.12 3.38 -39.80
CA PHE A 3 -29.14 2.30 -39.73
C PHE A 3 -28.17 2.61 -38.58
N LEU A 4 -28.21 1.84 -37.48
CA LEU A 4 -27.07 1.58 -36.59
C LEU A 4 -27.47 0.45 -35.62
N LYS A 5 -27.50 -0.78 -36.13
CA LYS A 5 -27.53 -2.01 -35.33
C LYS A 5 -26.71 -3.01 -36.12
N ASN A 6 -25.59 -3.45 -35.54
CA ASN A 6 -24.99 -4.79 -35.68
C ASN A 6 -23.49 -4.71 -35.38
N LEU A 7 -23.14 -4.87 -34.10
CA LEU A 7 -22.02 -5.74 -33.71
C LEU A 7 -22.22 -6.14 -32.24
N ILE A 8 -23.23 -6.97 -32.00
CA ILE A 8 -23.33 -7.75 -30.75
C ILE A 8 -22.76 -9.11 -31.11
N TRP A 9 -21.52 -9.38 -30.71
CA TRP A 9 -21.03 -10.75 -30.64
C TRP A 9 -21.70 -11.40 -29.44
N ALA A 10 -22.53 -12.41 -29.71
CA ALA A 10 -23.07 -13.31 -28.71
C ALA A 10 -21.92 -14.17 -28.18
N ALA A 11 -21.30 -13.75 -27.07
CA ALA A 11 -20.50 -14.65 -26.25
C ALA A 11 -21.48 -15.57 -25.51
N THR A 12 -21.48 -16.84 -25.87
CA THR A 12 -22.21 -17.89 -25.17
C THR A 12 -21.62 -17.97 -23.76
N LEU A 13 -22.39 -17.54 -22.75
CA LEU A 13 -22.10 -17.73 -21.34
C LEU A 13 -22.10 -19.23 -21.02
N GLY A 14 -20.95 -19.87 -21.20
CA GLY A 14 -20.60 -21.03 -20.43
C GLY A 14 -20.20 -20.55 -19.04
N ALA A 15 -21.06 -20.78 -18.05
CA ALA A 15 -20.68 -20.69 -16.64
C ALA A 15 -19.72 -21.84 -16.32
N GLY A 16 -18.50 -21.75 -16.86
CA GLY A 16 -17.36 -22.49 -16.37
C GLY A 16 -16.81 -21.69 -15.21
N ILE A 17 -16.90 -22.25 -14.00
CA ILE A 17 -16.05 -21.82 -12.90
C ILE A 17 -14.62 -22.05 -13.39
N VAL A 18 -13.97 -21.01 -13.90
CA VAL A 18 -12.53 -21.02 -14.10
C VAL A 18 -11.95 -20.94 -12.70
N THR A 19 -11.81 -22.08 -12.04
CA THR A 19 -10.79 -22.22 -11.00
C THR A 19 -9.46 -22.11 -11.74
N SER A 20 -9.01 -20.89 -11.98
CA SER A 20 -7.60 -20.65 -12.29
C SER A 20 -6.86 -21.19 -11.09
N ALA A 21 -6.22 -22.35 -11.25
CA ALA A 21 -5.21 -22.80 -10.32
C ALA A 21 -4.09 -21.76 -10.38
N SER A 22 -4.22 -20.69 -9.58
CA SER A 22 -3.07 -19.88 -9.21
C SER A 22 -2.10 -20.87 -8.57
N ALA A 23 -0.84 -20.88 -9.01
CA ALA A 23 0.19 -21.57 -8.25
C ALA A 23 0.03 -21.16 -6.78
N GLU A 24 -0.27 -22.14 -5.92
CA GLU A 24 -0.49 -21.90 -4.49
C GLU A 24 0.81 -21.27 -3.98
N ARG A 25 0.74 -20.00 -3.55
CA ARG A 25 1.92 -19.27 -3.06
C ARG A 25 2.48 -20.05 -1.87
N ALA A 26 3.80 -20.05 -1.73
CA ALA A 26 4.42 -20.81 -0.64
C ALA A 26 3.91 -20.35 0.74
N GLU A 27 3.91 -21.30 1.67
CA GLU A 27 3.54 -21.07 3.07
C GLU A 27 4.57 -20.18 3.78
N PRO A 28 4.14 -19.32 4.73
CA PRO A 28 5.08 -18.57 5.57
C PRO A 28 6.00 -19.49 6.36
N THR A 29 7.21 -18.98 6.65
CA THR A 29 8.18 -19.68 7.50
C THR A 29 7.69 -19.78 8.94
N ASP A 30 8.24 -20.70 9.73
CA ASP A 30 7.91 -20.83 11.15
C ASP A 30 8.22 -19.56 11.95
N GLU A 31 9.27 -18.82 11.57
CA GLU A 31 9.59 -17.52 12.17
C GLU A 31 8.49 -16.49 11.89
N MET A 32 7.98 -16.42 10.66
CA MET A 32 6.87 -15.53 10.32
C MET A 32 5.61 -15.89 11.11
N LYS A 33 5.29 -17.19 11.21
CA LYS A 33 4.14 -17.70 11.96
C LYS A 33 4.22 -17.33 13.44
N ALA A 34 5.37 -17.55 14.08
CA ALA A 34 5.58 -17.20 15.48
C ALA A 34 5.40 -15.69 15.75
N LYS A 35 5.87 -14.82 14.83
CA LYS A 35 5.63 -13.37 14.91
C LYS A 35 4.14 -13.04 14.77
N VAL A 36 3.45 -13.69 13.85
CA VAL A 36 2.01 -13.46 13.63
C VAL A 36 1.19 -13.91 14.85
N ASP A 37 1.49 -15.06 15.44
CA ASP A 37 0.82 -15.55 16.65
C ASP A 37 0.98 -14.57 17.82
N GLY A 38 2.21 -14.09 18.06
CA GLY A 38 2.49 -13.09 19.09
C GLY A 38 1.80 -11.74 18.85
N ALA A 39 1.65 -11.33 17.60
CA ALA A 39 0.91 -10.12 17.24
C ALA A 39 -0.61 -10.30 17.44
N LEU A 40 -1.17 -11.42 16.97
CA LEU A 40 -2.60 -11.71 17.06
C LEU A 40 -3.09 -11.85 18.49
N GLN A 41 -2.27 -12.38 19.40
CA GLN A 41 -2.60 -12.42 20.84
C GLN A 41 -2.93 -11.02 21.37
N ARG A 42 -2.12 -10.01 21.02
CA ARG A 42 -2.28 -8.62 21.46
C ARG A 42 -3.45 -7.93 20.77
N LEU A 43 -3.54 -8.08 19.46
CA LEU A 43 -4.62 -7.48 18.66
C LEU A 43 -5.99 -8.02 19.08
N THR A 44 -6.11 -9.34 19.27
CA THR A 44 -7.38 -9.97 19.67
C THR A 44 -7.84 -9.49 21.05
N LEU A 45 -6.92 -9.31 22.00
CA LEU A 45 -7.24 -8.73 23.30
C LEU A 45 -7.68 -7.26 23.19
N TRP A 46 -6.98 -6.45 22.38
CA TRP A 46 -7.31 -5.05 22.19
C TRP A 46 -8.69 -4.84 21.56
N GLU A 47 -8.99 -5.62 20.52
CA GLU A 47 -10.21 -5.53 19.71
C GLU A 47 -11.48 -5.98 20.45
N GLN A 48 -11.34 -6.54 21.66
CA GLN A 48 -12.48 -6.92 22.49
C GLN A 48 -12.99 -5.75 23.38
N PRO A 49 -14.33 -5.65 23.59
CA PRO A 49 -15.37 -6.37 22.85
C PRO A 49 -15.47 -5.86 21.40
N ALA A 50 -15.69 -6.76 20.45
CA ALA A 50 -15.81 -6.39 19.04
C ALA A 50 -17.10 -5.59 18.81
N ASN A 51 -17.00 -4.46 18.09
CA ASN A 51 -18.16 -3.73 17.60
C ASN A 51 -18.17 -3.76 16.06
N PRO A 52 -18.92 -4.69 15.43
CA PRO A 52 -18.91 -4.86 13.98
C PRO A 52 -19.52 -3.67 13.22
N GLU A 53 -20.32 -2.83 13.88
CA GLU A 53 -20.92 -1.61 13.31
C GLU A 53 -19.89 -0.47 13.21
N GLU A 54 -18.82 -0.53 13.99
CA GLU A 54 -17.75 0.45 14.03
C GLU A 54 -16.60 0.03 13.11
N ARG A 55 -16.79 0.25 11.81
CA ARG A 55 -15.76 0.00 10.79
C ARG A 55 -15.45 1.25 9.98
N ARG A 56 -14.18 1.44 9.67
CA ARG A 56 -13.79 2.37 8.62
C ARG A 56 -13.93 1.70 7.26
N THR A 57 -14.31 2.50 6.29
CA THR A 57 -14.35 2.13 4.89
C THR A 57 -13.60 3.18 4.10
N MET A 58 -12.99 2.75 3.01
CA MET A 58 -12.29 3.61 2.08
C MET A 58 -13.30 4.37 1.23
N LYS A 59 -13.11 5.69 1.10
CA LYS A 59 -14.00 6.51 0.28
C LYS A 59 -13.45 6.60 -1.13
N ILE A 60 -14.24 6.18 -2.12
CA ILE A 60 -13.85 6.16 -3.53
C ILE A 60 -14.50 7.35 -4.24
N ILE A 61 -13.68 8.15 -4.89
CA ILE A 61 -14.09 9.34 -5.63
C ILE A 61 -13.71 9.15 -7.09
N TYR A 62 -14.64 9.45 -7.98
CA TYR A 62 -14.37 9.57 -9.41
C TYR A 62 -14.46 11.03 -9.81
N TRP A 63 -13.32 11.62 -10.13
CA TRP A 63 -13.21 13.03 -10.49
C TRP A 63 -13.02 13.17 -12.00
N THR A 64 -13.80 14.05 -12.64
CA THR A 64 -13.72 14.33 -14.07
C THR A 64 -13.54 15.83 -14.34
N PRO A 65 -12.65 16.27 -15.25
CA PRO A 65 -12.57 17.66 -15.67
C PRO A 65 -13.91 18.21 -16.20
N SER A 66 -14.10 19.53 -16.20
CA SER A 66 -15.38 20.17 -16.57
C SER A 66 -15.80 19.98 -18.03
N ASP A 67 -14.85 19.63 -18.90
CA ASP A 67 -15.04 19.41 -20.34
C ASP A 67 -15.07 17.92 -20.72
N ARG A 68 -15.23 17.02 -19.74
CA ARG A 68 -15.26 15.58 -19.95
C ARG A 68 -16.42 14.90 -19.24
N GLU A 69 -17.08 14.02 -19.99
CA GLU A 69 -17.96 13.01 -19.40
C GLU A 69 -17.13 11.93 -18.69
N PRO A 70 -17.66 11.29 -17.63
CA PRO A 70 -17.05 10.13 -17.02
C PRO A 70 -16.72 9.04 -18.05
N ALA A 71 -15.60 8.34 -17.87
CA ALA A 71 -15.17 7.32 -18.81
C ALA A 71 -16.22 6.20 -18.90
N PRO A 72 -16.48 5.64 -20.10
CA PRO A 72 -17.46 4.56 -20.26
C PRO A 72 -17.19 3.39 -19.31
N GLY A 73 -18.26 2.90 -18.67
CA GLY A 73 -18.22 1.75 -17.77
C GLY A 73 -17.33 1.92 -16.53
N TYR A 74 -17.00 3.16 -16.12
CA TYR A 74 -16.10 3.39 -14.98
C TYR A 74 -16.62 2.73 -13.69
N ARG A 75 -17.94 2.69 -13.47
CA ARG A 75 -18.49 2.11 -12.24
C ARG A 75 -18.16 0.63 -12.14
N GLU A 76 -18.39 -0.11 -13.22
CA GLU A 76 -18.14 -1.55 -13.30
C GLU A 76 -16.64 -1.84 -13.22
N ARG A 77 -15.83 -1.14 -14.03
CA ARG A 77 -14.38 -1.34 -14.11
C ARG A 77 -13.69 -1.03 -12.78
N LEU A 78 -14.01 0.11 -12.16
CA LEU A 78 -13.41 0.51 -10.90
C LEU A 78 -13.93 -0.31 -9.72
N SER A 79 -15.19 -0.77 -9.75
CA SER A 79 -15.68 -1.74 -8.77
C SER A 79 -14.89 -3.04 -8.85
N ARG A 80 -14.69 -3.60 -10.06
CA ARG A 80 -13.85 -4.79 -10.26
C ARG A 80 -12.42 -4.54 -9.79
N ALA A 81 -11.81 -3.42 -10.18
CA ALA A 81 -10.44 -3.09 -9.79
C ALA A 81 -10.27 -2.98 -8.26
N MET A 82 -11.16 -2.25 -7.57
CA MET A 82 -11.08 -2.10 -6.12
C MET A 82 -11.35 -3.41 -5.38
N ARG A 83 -12.32 -4.23 -5.82
CA ARG A 83 -12.54 -5.56 -5.26
C ARG A 83 -11.37 -6.51 -5.51
N HIS A 84 -10.74 -6.41 -6.68
CA HIS A 84 -9.54 -7.18 -6.98
C HIS A 84 -8.40 -6.83 -6.01
N ILE A 85 -8.21 -5.55 -5.70
CA ILE A 85 -7.21 -5.08 -4.73
C ILE A 85 -7.59 -5.47 -3.30
N GLU A 86 -8.86 -5.35 -2.92
CA GLU A 86 -9.37 -5.84 -1.63
C GLU A 86 -9.09 -7.34 -1.46
N ASN A 87 -9.30 -8.14 -2.51
CA ASN A 87 -8.99 -9.56 -2.53
C ASN A 87 -7.49 -9.84 -2.43
N TYR A 88 -6.66 -9.06 -3.10
CA TYR A 88 -5.21 -9.18 -3.01
C TYR A 88 -4.73 -8.97 -1.57
N TYR A 89 -5.12 -7.86 -0.93
CA TYR A 89 -4.76 -7.58 0.45
C TYR A 89 -5.28 -8.66 1.40
N ARG A 90 -6.55 -9.11 1.22
CA ARG A 90 -7.13 -10.19 2.02
C ARG A 90 -6.34 -11.49 1.88
N GLY A 91 -6.01 -11.87 0.65
CA GLY A 91 -5.26 -13.10 0.35
C GLY A 91 -3.87 -13.08 0.97
N GLU A 92 -3.17 -11.94 0.92
CA GLU A 92 -1.86 -11.81 1.56
C GLU A 92 -1.93 -11.82 3.10
N MET A 93 -2.96 -11.20 3.69
CA MET A 93 -3.19 -11.28 5.14
C MET A 93 -3.55 -12.70 5.58
N GLN A 94 -4.36 -13.43 4.80
CA GLN A 94 -4.68 -14.83 5.04
C GLN A 94 -3.44 -15.73 4.92
N ARG A 95 -2.64 -15.55 3.85
CA ARG A 95 -1.39 -16.29 3.63
C ARG A 95 -0.47 -16.16 4.82
N LEU A 96 -0.33 -14.96 5.39
CA LEU A 96 0.49 -14.69 6.56
C LEU A 96 -0.13 -15.17 7.88
N GLY A 97 -1.39 -15.63 7.89
CA GLY A 97 -2.08 -16.08 9.11
C GLY A 97 -2.77 -14.97 9.89
N LEU A 98 -2.85 -13.73 9.37
CA LEU A 98 -3.50 -12.58 10.01
C LEU A 98 -5.03 -12.55 9.85
N GLY A 99 -5.60 -13.58 9.23
CA GLY A 99 -7.03 -13.72 8.94
C GLY A 99 -7.49 -12.87 7.75
N GLU A 100 -8.80 -12.66 7.63
CA GLU A 100 -9.42 -11.98 6.47
C GLU A 100 -9.35 -10.45 6.52
N ARG A 101 -8.33 -9.89 7.16
CA ARG A 101 -8.15 -8.43 7.27
C ARG A 101 -7.87 -7.85 5.88
N THR A 102 -8.56 -6.78 5.51
CA THR A 102 -8.39 -6.07 4.23
C THR A 102 -9.05 -4.70 4.31
N ILE A 103 -8.82 -3.83 3.33
CA ILE A 103 -9.50 -2.54 3.19
C ILE A 103 -11.04 -2.72 3.21
N GLY A 104 -11.75 -1.82 3.88
CA GLY A 104 -13.21 -1.82 3.84
C GLY A 104 -13.74 -1.11 2.60
N LEU A 105 -14.58 -1.76 1.79
CA LEU A 105 -15.28 -1.15 0.67
C LEU A 105 -16.78 -1.02 0.95
N GLU A 106 -17.35 0.16 0.70
CA GLU A 106 -18.81 0.35 0.79
C GLU A 106 -19.49 -0.15 -0.49
N PRO A 107 -20.56 -0.95 -0.39
CA PRO A 107 -21.39 -1.26 -1.55
C PRO A 107 -22.16 -0.02 -2.02
N ALA A 108 -22.46 0.06 -3.31
CA ALA A 108 -23.38 1.07 -3.83
C ALA A 108 -24.81 0.80 -3.33
N GLU A 109 -25.59 1.86 -3.08
CA GLU A 109 -26.93 1.74 -2.49
C GLU A 109 -27.90 0.86 -3.29
N ASN A 110 -27.78 0.87 -4.62
CA ASN A 110 -28.69 0.16 -5.52
C ASN A 110 -28.09 -1.09 -6.17
N ASP A 111 -26.81 -1.39 -5.89
CA ASP A 111 -26.11 -2.53 -6.47
C ASP A 111 -24.98 -2.98 -5.52
N PRO A 112 -25.19 -4.04 -4.72
CA PRO A 112 -24.18 -4.53 -3.79
C PRO A 112 -22.95 -5.14 -4.49
N GLU A 113 -23.01 -5.44 -5.79
CA GLU A 113 -21.86 -5.90 -6.57
C GLU A 113 -20.95 -4.74 -6.95
N GLN A 114 -21.46 -3.51 -6.98
CA GLN A 114 -20.67 -2.30 -7.21
C GLN A 114 -20.24 -1.64 -5.91
N VAL A 115 -19.11 -0.94 -5.95
CA VAL A 115 -18.64 -0.13 -4.84
C VAL A 115 -19.26 1.27 -4.91
N LYS A 116 -19.45 1.91 -3.76
CA LYS A 116 -19.92 3.30 -3.70
C LYS A 116 -18.85 4.23 -4.24
N ILE A 117 -19.18 4.93 -5.33
CA ILE A 117 -18.31 5.91 -5.98
C ILE A 117 -18.98 7.27 -5.96
N HIS A 118 -18.32 8.24 -5.34
CA HIS A 118 -18.75 9.64 -5.34
C HIS A 118 -18.27 10.33 -6.62
N LEU A 119 -19.20 10.85 -7.43
CA LEU A 119 -18.86 11.57 -8.65
C LEU A 119 -18.57 13.04 -8.35
N VAL A 120 -17.48 13.56 -8.90
CA VAL A 120 -17.12 14.98 -8.80
C VAL A 120 -16.77 15.50 -10.19
N THR A 121 -17.42 16.59 -10.59
CA THR A 121 -17.02 17.36 -11.77
C THR A 121 -16.11 18.50 -11.33
N GLY A 122 -14.92 18.55 -11.92
CA GLY A 122 -13.92 19.57 -11.68
C GLY A 122 -14.35 20.93 -12.22
N LYS A 123 -13.63 21.98 -11.81
CA LYS A 123 -14.00 23.37 -12.15
C LYS A 123 -13.42 23.84 -13.48
N LYS A 124 -12.33 23.23 -13.94
CA LYS A 124 -11.60 23.63 -15.14
C LYS A 124 -11.62 22.54 -16.21
N PRO A 125 -11.31 22.87 -17.48
CA PRO A 125 -11.11 21.85 -18.51
C PRO A 125 -9.85 21.02 -18.26
N TYR A 126 -9.75 19.86 -18.90
CA TYR A 126 -8.62 18.94 -18.79
C TYR A 126 -7.25 19.59 -19.02
N SER A 127 -7.15 20.55 -19.95
CA SER A 127 -5.89 21.24 -20.29
C SER A 127 -5.27 22.04 -19.15
N GLU A 128 -6.04 22.33 -18.10
CA GLU A 128 -5.61 23.10 -16.91
C GLU A 128 -5.11 22.21 -15.77
N TYR A 129 -5.19 20.89 -15.92
CA TYR A 129 -4.70 19.94 -14.93
C TYR A 129 -3.49 19.17 -15.46
N ASN A 130 -2.62 18.77 -14.55
CA ASN A 130 -1.40 18.04 -14.81
C ASN A 130 -1.03 17.17 -13.60
N VAL A 131 0.14 16.52 -13.68
CA VAL A 131 0.61 15.61 -12.64
C VAL A 131 0.75 16.28 -11.27
N GLN A 132 0.96 17.60 -11.18
CA GLN A 132 1.06 18.34 -9.91
C GLN A 132 -0.30 18.79 -9.34
N SER A 133 -1.41 18.51 -10.04
CA SER A 133 -2.71 19.09 -9.72
C SER A 133 -3.49 18.34 -8.61
N GLY A 134 -2.90 17.34 -7.96
CA GLY A 134 -3.62 16.49 -7.01
C GLY A 134 -4.27 17.26 -5.85
N ASN A 135 -3.58 18.26 -5.29
CA ASN A 135 -4.18 19.08 -4.22
C ASN A 135 -5.37 19.92 -4.71
N ALA A 136 -5.28 20.49 -5.91
CA ALA A 136 -6.39 21.23 -6.50
C ALA A 136 -7.61 20.32 -6.73
N ILE A 137 -7.38 19.12 -7.28
CA ILE A 137 -8.42 18.10 -7.49
C ILE A 137 -9.05 17.68 -6.15
N ARG A 138 -8.22 17.40 -5.14
CA ARG A 138 -8.70 17.00 -3.80
C ARG A 138 -9.58 18.07 -3.16
N GLU A 139 -9.22 19.35 -3.30
CA GLU A 139 -10.03 20.45 -2.78
C GLU A 139 -11.36 20.62 -3.53
N GLU A 140 -11.41 20.30 -4.82
CA GLU A 140 -12.68 20.27 -5.57
C GLU A 140 -13.62 19.16 -5.08
N CYS A 141 -13.09 18.02 -4.63
CA CYS A 141 -13.89 16.94 -4.06
C CYS A 141 -14.54 17.30 -2.72
N ARG A 142 -13.95 18.24 -1.96
CA ARG A 142 -14.36 18.55 -0.58
C ARG A 142 -15.84 18.89 -0.43
N ALA A 143 -16.38 19.73 -1.32
CA ALA A 143 -17.78 20.17 -1.22
C ALA A 143 -18.76 19.01 -1.44
N VAL A 144 -18.56 18.23 -2.51
CA VAL A 144 -19.40 17.08 -2.85
C VAL A 144 -19.32 16.00 -1.77
N MET A 145 -18.13 15.73 -1.25
CA MET A 145 -17.96 14.74 -0.19
C MET A 145 -18.62 15.19 1.11
N LYS A 146 -18.53 16.48 1.46
CA LYS A 146 -19.20 17.05 2.63
C LYS A 146 -20.72 16.95 2.52
N GLU A 147 -21.30 17.20 1.34
CA GLU A 147 -22.73 17.00 1.07
C GLU A 147 -23.14 15.54 1.24
N ALA A 148 -22.24 14.60 0.91
CA ALA A 148 -22.42 13.18 1.15
C ALA A 148 -22.11 12.73 2.60
N GLY A 149 -21.89 13.67 3.52
CA GLY A 149 -21.62 13.39 4.93
C GLY A 149 -20.18 12.94 5.25
N VAL A 150 -19.23 13.14 4.33
CA VAL A 150 -17.85 12.70 4.45
C VAL A 150 -16.90 13.89 4.58
N ASP A 151 -16.13 13.95 5.67
CA ASP A 151 -15.00 14.86 5.81
C ASP A 151 -13.70 14.20 5.31
N ILE A 152 -13.26 14.59 4.12
CA ILE A 152 -12.07 14.03 3.47
C ILE A 152 -10.76 14.23 4.26
N ASP A 153 -10.71 15.16 5.23
CA ASP A 153 -9.53 15.37 6.07
C ASP A 153 -9.44 14.38 7.25
N GLN A 154 -10.48 13.56 7.46
CA GLN A 154 -10.58 12.56 8.53
C GLN A 154 -10.70 11.12 8.00
N GLU A 155 -10.46 10.95 6.69
CA GLU A 155 -10.68 9.69 5.98
C GLU A 155 -9.46 9.27 5.16
N THR A 156 -9.41 7.98 4.83
CA THR A 156 -8.58 7.46 3.75
C THR A 156 -9.40 7.44 2.47
N ILE A 157 -8.95 8.19 1.46
CA ILE A 157 -9.68 8.34 0.20
C ILE A 157 -8.82 7.93 -0.99
N VAL A 158 -9.47 7.41 -2.03
CA VAL A 158 -8.88 7.20 -3.35
C VAL A 158 -9.64 8.03 -4.38
N ILE A 159 -8.91 8.80 -5.18
CA ILE A 159 -9.44 9.66 -6.22
C ILE A 159 -8.99 9.11 -7.57
N PHE A 160 -9.94 8.57 -8.33
CA PHE A 160 -9.75 8.20 -9.72
C PHE A 160 -9.98 9.41 -10.62
N CYS A 161 -8.94 9.87 -11.28
CA CYS A 161 -8.92 11.03 -12.16
C CYS A 161 -9.17 10.59 -13.60
N ASN A 162 -10.21 11.13 -14.25
CA ASN A 162 -10.51 10.94 -15.67
C ASN A 162 -9.55 11.75 -16.57
N MET A 163 -8.26 11.42 -16.51
CA MET A 163 -7.15 12.17 -17.11
C MET A 163 -6.30 11.35 -18.07
N SER A 164 -6.79 10.19 -18.52
CA SER A 164 -6.19 9.46 -19.64
C SER A 164 -6.82 9.85 -20.98
N ASN A 165 -6.08 9.64 -22.06
CA ASN A 165 -6.50 9.85 -23.43
C ASN A 165 -6.33 8.54 -24.20
N TRP A 166 -7.43 7.81 -24.37
CA TRP A 166 -7.46 6.52 -25.07
C TRP A 166 -7.85 6.68 -26.54
N ASP A 167 -7.01 6.22 -27.45
CA ASP A 167 -7.30 6.07 -28.87
C ASP A 167 -7.51 4.56 -29.18
N PRO A 168 -8.77 4.10 -29.35
CA PRO A 168 -9.07 2.70 -29.56
C PRO A 168 -8.60 2.18 -30.92
N GLU A 169 -8.54 3.03 -31.96
CA GLU A 169 -8.11 2.63 -33.30
C GLU A 169 -6.60 2.38 -33.34
N LYS A 170 -5.83 3.28 -32.72
CA LYS A 170 -4.37 3.16 -32.64
C LYS A 170 -3.91 2.25 -31.50
N ARG A 171 -4.84 1.87 -30.62
CA ARG A 171 -4.57 1.20 -29.33
C ARG A 171 -3.49 1.94 -28.55
N ALA A 172 -3.62 3.26 -28.47
CA ALA A 172 -2.62 4.15 -27.88
C ALA A 172 -3.24 4.93 -26.73
N ILE A 173 -2.49 5.04 -25.63
CA ILE A 173 -2.90 5.78 -24.44
C ILE A 173 -1.79 6.70 -23.96
N ASN A 174 -2.17 7.88 -23.50
CA ASN A 174 -1.30 8.76 -22.71
C ASN A 174 -2.12 9.40 -21.59
N GLN A 175 -1.42 9.96 -20.60
CA GLN A 175 -2.05 10.58 -19.44
C GLN A 175 -1.12 11.63 -18.84
N ASN A 176 -1.68 12.59 -18.12
CA ASN A 176 -0.97 13.58 -17.32
C ASN A 176 -1.62 13.72 -15.91
N SER A 177 -2.17 12.62 -15.40
CA SER A 177 -2.85 12.56 -14.11
C SER A 177 -1.84 12.62 -12.97
N PRO A 178 -2.20 13.24 -11.83
CA PRO A 178 -1.55 12.93 -10.56
C PRO A 178 -1.60 11.42 -10.30
N TYR A 179 -0.46 10.86 -9.90
CA TYR A 179 -0.30 9.45 -9.56
C TYR A 179 0.72 9.35 -8.43
N TYR A 180 0.22 9.49 -7.20
CA TYR A 180 0.98 9.43 -5.96
C TYR A 180 0.00 9.36 -4.79
N ALA A 181 0.51 9.18 -3.59
CA ALA A 181 -0.29 9.15 -2.39
C ALA A 181 0.49 9.63 -1.16
N TRP A 182 -0.25 9.88 -0.09
CA TRP A 182 0.28 10.01 1.25
C TRP A 182 -0.76 9.55 2.26
N GLY A 183 -0.33 9.11 3.43
CA GLY A 183 -1.24 8.71 4.48
C GLY A 183 -0.59 8.44 5.82
N VAL A 184 -1.46 8.30 6.81
CA VAL A 184 -1.20 7.82 8.17
C VAL A 184 -2.35 6.89 8.56
N SER A 185 -2.30 6.33 9.76
CA SER A 185 -3.29 5.35 10.24
C SER A 185 -4.75 5.82 10.22
N THR A 186 -4.99 7.12 10.32
CA THR A 186 -6.35 7.67 10.41
C THR A 186 -6.84 8.32 9.13
N LYS A 187 -5.94 8.67 8.20
CA LYS A 187 -6.27 9.42 6.98
C LYS A 187 -5.20 9.33 5.91
N GLY A 188 -5.60 9.50 4.66
CA GLY A 188 -4.69 9.51 3.53
C GLY A 188 -5.42 9.84 2.23
N THR A 189 -4.66 10.13 1.19
CA THR A 189 -5.19 10.36 -0.15
C THR A 189 -4.29 9.67 -1.16
N ALA A 190 -4.89 8.83 -2.00
CA ALA A 190 -4.26 8.27 -3.19
C ALA A 190 -4.91 8.86 -4.45
N TRP A 191 -4.10 9.47 -5.32
CA TRP A 191 -4.55 9.94 -6.63
C TRP A 191 -4.17 8.91 -7.69
N GLN A 192 -5.15 8.47 -8.46
CA GLN A 192 -5.02 7.40 -9.44
C GLN A 192 -5.55 7.88 -10.78
N VAL A 193 -4.97 7.40 -11.87
CA VAL A 193 -5.55 7.62 -13.20
C VAL A 193 -6.60 6.54 -13.50
N ASP A 194 -7.77 6.95 -13.99
CA ASP A 194 -8.68 6.02 -14.68
C ASP A 194 -8.35 5.96 -16.17
N SER A 195 -8.57 4.80 -16.79
CA SER A 195 -8.60 4.67 -18.24
C SER A 195 -9.67 3.68 -18.70
N PRO A 196 -10.23 3.84 -19.93
CA PRO A 196 -11.23 2.91 -20.47
C PRO A 196 -10.77 1.44 -20.57
N ILE A 197 -9.46 1.18 -20.48
CA ILE A 197 -8.86 -0.15 -20.57
C ILE A 197 -8.26 -0.64 -19.22
N LEU A 198 -8.53 0.09 -18.12
CA LEU A 198 -8.17 -0.30 -16.77
C LEU A 198 -9.22 -1.30 -16.25
N ASP A 199 -8.87 -2.57 -16.24
CA ASP A 199 -9.72 -3.67 -15.78
C ASP A 199 -8.87 -4.88 -15.34
N PRO A 200 -9.05 -5.43 -14.12
CA PRO A 200 -8.31 -6.59 -13.66
C PRO A 200 -8.52 -7.84 -14.54
N GLU A 201 -9.64 -7.94 -15.26
CA GLU A 201 -9.89 -9.05 -16.21
C GLU A 201 -8.84 -9.11 -17.32
N PHE A 202 -8.16 -8.00 -17.60
CA PHE A 202 -7.11 -7.94 -18.61
C PHE A 202 -5.73 -8.33 -18.10
N ILE A 203 -5.50 -8.48 -16.80
CA ILE A 203 -4.20 -8.85 -16.23
C ILE A 203 -3.62 -10.13 -16.88
N PRO A 204 -4.39 -11.20 -17.15
CA PRO A 204 -3.87 -12.41 -17.78
C PRO A 204 -3.57 -12.28 -19.29
N VAL A 205 -3.95 -11.17 -19.95
CA VAL A 205 -3.92 -11.02 -21.41
C VAL A 205 -2.51 -10.71 -21.91
N LYS A 206 -1.93 -11.59 -22.74
CA LYS A 206 -0.54 -11.48 -23.25
C LYS A 206 -0.43 -11.12 -24.73
N ASP A 207 -1.42 -11.52 -25.50
CA ASP A 207 -1.44 -11.46 -26.97
C ASP A 207 -1.89 -10.09 -27.49
N GLN A 208 -2.74 -9.40 -26.73
CA GLN A 208 -3.15 -8.04 -27.03
C GLN A 208 -2.15 -7.02 -26.49
N HIS A 209 -1.94 -5.93 -27.23
CA HIS A 209 -0.95 -4.91 -26.89
C HIS A 209 -1.52 -3.49 -26.89
N VAL A 210 -0.86 -2.59 -26.18
CA VAL A 210 -1.16 -1.17 -26.09
C VAL A 210 0.14 -0.36 -26.24
N ARG A 211 0.03 0.81 -26.89
CA ARG A 211 1.10 1.81 -26.92
C ARG A 211 0.84 2.83 -25.82
N ASP A 212 1.52 2.68 -24.70
CA ASP A 212 1.46 3.62 -23.59
C ASP A 212 2.54 4.72 -23.75
N GLY A 213 2.18 5.96 -23.47
CA GLY A 213 3.08 7.11 -23.60
C GLY A 213 4.29 7.10 -22.67
N GLN A 214 4.22 6.38 -21.55
CA GLN A 214 5.27 6.26 -20.54
C GLN A 214 6.03 4.93 -20.64
N TYR A 215 5.31 3.83 -20.88
CA TYR A 215 5.85 2.47 -20.85
C TYR A 215 6.07 1.85 -22.24
N GLY A 216 5.76 2.58 -23.31
CA GLY A 216 5.98 2.14 -24.68
C GLY A 216 5.00 1.06 -25.13
N HIS A 217 5.46 0.13 -25.97
CA HIS A 217 4.62 -0.93 -26.52
C HIS A 217 4.68 -2.17 -25.62
N ILE A 218 3.60 -2.42 -24.88
CA ILE A 218 3.49 -3.51 -23.89
C ILE A 218 2.20 -4.31 -24.09
N SER A 219 2.13 -5.52 -23.51
CA SER A 219 0.88 -6.29 -23.50
C SER A 219 -0.20 -5.57 -22.67
N LEU A 220 -1.46 -5.82 -22.99
CA LEU A 220 -2.61 -5.28 -22.26
C LEU A 220 -2.62 -5.75 -20.80
N GLY A 221 -2.17 -6.98 -20.54
CA GLY A 221 -1.98 -7.51 -19.19
C GLY A 221 -0.88 -6.81 -18.43
N ARG A 222 0.27 -6.52 -19.06
CA ARG A 222 1.34 -5.75 -18.43
C ARG A 222 0.91 -4.30 -18.13
N TYR A 223 0.14 -3.67 -19.02
CA TYR A 223 -0.47 -2.37 -18.74
C TYR A 223 -1.33 -2.43 -17.48
N ASN A 224 -2.25 -3.40 -17.39
CA ASN A 224 -3.12 -3.54 -16.23
C ASN A 224 -2.38 -3.94 -14.95
N SER A 225 -1.31 -4.73 -15.03
CA SER A 225 -0.39 -4.95 -13.91
C SER A 225 0.17 -3.66 -13.37
N ILE A 226 0.74 -2.81 -14.23
CA ILE A 226 1.37 -1.55 -13.82
C ILE A 226 0.37 -0.63 -13.14
N PHE A 227 -0.81 -0.44 -13.74
CA PHE A 227 -1.77 0.55 -13.24
C PHE A 227 -2.64 0.03 -12.09
N ILE A 228 -3.06 -1.24 -12.07
CA ILE A 228 -3.80 -1.83 -10.94
C ILE A 228 -2.86 -2.13 -9.77
N GLY A 229 -1.66 -2.66 -10.07
CA GLY A 229 -0.60 -2.81 -9.07
C GLY A 229 -0.13 -1.48 -8.51
N GLY A 230 -0.07 -0.44 -9.34
CA GLY A 230 0.18 0.92 -8.88
C GLY A 230 -0.93 1.46 -7.99
N ILE A 231 -2.22 1.20 -8.28
CA ILE A 231 -3.31 1.56 -7.36
C ILE A 231 -3.12 0.86 -6.02
N ALA A 232 -2.81 -0.44 -6.03
CA ALA A 232 -2.56 -1.19 -4.79
C ALA A 232 -1.37 -0.61 -3.98
N HIS A 233 -0.29 -0.22 -4.66
CA HIS A 233 0.90 0.39 -4.07
C HIS A 233 0.59 1.76 -3.45
N GLU A 234 -0.03 2.66 -4.22
CA GLU A 234 -0.39 4.00 -3.75
C GLU A 234 -1.45 3.97 -2.64
N LEU A 235 -2.36 3.00 -2.67
CA LEU A 235 -3.22 2.73 -1.52
C LEU A 235 -2.41 2.32 -0.30
N GLY A 236 -1.36 1.52 -0.46
CA GLY A 236 -0.40 1.22 0.62
C GLY A 236 0.17 2.49 1.25
N HIS A 237 0.60 3.46 0.44
CA HIS A 237 1.03 4.78 0.94
C HIS A 237 -0.10 5.56 1.63
N ALA A 238 -1.32 5.56 1.08
CA ALA A 238 -2.48 6.19 1.73
C ALA A 238 -2.87 5.53 3.06
N LEU A 239 -2.49 4.27 3.26
CA LEU A 239 -2.61 3.51 4.52
C LEU A 239 -1.35 3.66 5.41
N GLY A 240 -0.43 4.54 5.03
CA GLY A 240 0.77 4.88 5.77
C GLY A 240 1.94 3.91 5.60
N LEU A 241 1.94 3.02 4.61
CA LEU A 241 3.11 2.19 4.30
C LEU A 241 4.18 3.00 3.56
N PRO A 242 5.44 3.02 4.02
CA PRO A 242 6.54 3.55 3.23
C PRO A 242 7.01 2.53 2.19
N HIS A 243 8.01 2.88 1.39
CA HIS A 243 8.67 1.88 0.54
C HIS A 243 9.48 0.87 1.35
N CYS A 244 9.71 -0.28 0.74
CA CYS A 244 10.60 -1.31 1.27
C CYS A 244 11.20 -2.17 0.16
N ARG A 245 12.14 -3.04 0.54
CA ARG A 245 12.74 -4.06 -0.31
C ARG A 245 12.73 -5.40 0.41
N GLU A 246 12.29 -6.43 -0.30
CA GLU A 246 12.40 -7.81 0.14
C GLU A 246 13.86 -8.28 0.25
N CYS A 247 14.11 -9.28 1.10
CA CYS A 247 15.36 -10.03 1.05
C CYS A 247 15.34 -11.05 -0.10
N GLN A 248 16.51 -11.51 -0.52
CA GLN A 248 16.67 -12.46 -1.63
C GLN A 248 15.93 -13.78 -1.38
N ALA A 249 15.91 -14.26 -0.14
CA ALA A 249 15.21 -15.49 0.22
C ALA A 249 13.70 -15.36 -0.03
N GLU A 250 13.09 -14.28 0.46
CA GLU A 250 11.66 -14.00 0.21
C GLU A 250 11.40 -13.72 -1.27
N ARG A 251 12.27 -12.96 -1.94
CA ARG A 251 12.13 -12.64 -3.38
C ARG A 251 11.99 -13.88 -4.24
N SER A 252 12.81 -14.89 -3.96
CA SER A 252 12.85 -16.14 -4.73
C SER A 252 11.58 -16.98 -4.59
N VAL A 253 10.81 -16.76 -3.53
CA VAL A 253 9.63 -17.56 -3.17
C VAL A 253 8.33 -16.80 -3.41
N TYR A 254 8.27 -15.53 -3.02
CA TYR A 254 7.06 -14.71 -3.04
C TYR A 254 7.04 -13.63 -4.11
N GLY A 255 8.18 -13.34 -4.74
CA GLY A 255 8.31 -12.30 -5.76
C GLY A 255 8.69 -10.94 -5.20
N THR A 256 8.16 -9.87 -5.78
CA THR A 256 8.57 -8.49 -5.43
C THR A 256 7.66 -7.93 -4.34
N ALA A 257 8.22 -7.27 -3.33
CA ALA A 257 7.39 -6.58 -2.34
C ALA A 257 6.52 -5.51 -3.03
N LEU A 258 5.22 -5.46 -2.70
CA LEU A 258 4.27 -4.51 -3.27
C LEU A 258 4.79 -3.07 -3.15
N MET A 259 5.26 -2.71 -1.96
CA MET A 259 5.79 -1.38 -1.64
C MET A 259 7.26 -1.19 -2.05
N GLY A 260 7.86 -2.16 -2.74
CA GLY A 260 9.09 -1.96 -3.50
C GLY A 260 8.76 -1.60 -4.93
N SER A 261 9.17 -2.44 -5.88
CA SER A 261 8.78 -2.32 -7.30
C SER A 261 7.61 -3.23 -7.67
N GLY A 262 6.84 -3.69 -6.69
CA GLY A 262 5.77 -4.66 -6.89
C GLY A 262 4.56 -4.13 -7.68
N ASN A 263 4.46 -2.83 -7.91
CA ASN A 263 3.49 -2.30 -8.88
C ASN A 263 3.77 -2.83 -10.31
N PHE A 264 5.03 -3.09 -10.67
CA PHE A 264 5.40 -3.59 -12.00
C PHE A 264 5.19 -5.09 -12.17
N THR A 265 5.32 -5.86 -11.09
CA THR A 265 5.22 -7.33 -11.11
C THR A 265 3.83 -7.83 -10.69
N TYR A 266 2.89 -6.94 -10.40
CA TYR A 266 1.57 -7.30 -9.87
C TYR A 266 0.81 -8.21 -10.84
N GLY A 267 0.47 -9.44 -10.44
CA GLY A 267 -0.27 -10.38 -11.30
C GLY A 267 0.57 -11.06 -12.40
N GLU A 268 1.90 -10.96 -12.37
CA GLU A 268 2.78 -11.70 -13.30
C GLU A 268 2.59 -13.21 -13.25
N GLU A 269 2.14 -13.77 -12.11
CA GLU A 269 1.82 -15.18 -11.95
C GLU A 269 0.68 -15.61 -12.88
N LEU A 270 -0.30 -14.73 -13.13
CA LEU A 270 -1.40 -14.99 -14.06
C LEU A 270 -0.93 -15.00 -15.51
N ARG A 271 0.26 -14.44 -15.76
CA ARG A 271 0.93 -14.46 -17.05
C ARG A 271 2.14 -15.39 -17.10
N GLY A 272 2.45 -16.14 -16.04
CA GLY A 272 3.65 -16.97 -16.00
C GLY A 272 4.94 -16.20 -16.30
N GLU A 273 4.97 -14.90 -15.96
CA GLU A 273 6.11 -14.00 -16.16
C GLU A 273 7.00 -13.91 -14.91
N GLY A 274 6.52 -14.43 -13.78
CA GLY A 274 7.19 -14.40 -12.49
C GLY A 274 6.25 -14.83 -11.37
N PRO A 275 6.74 -14.87 -10.11
CA PRO A 275 5.93 -15.14 -8.92
C PRO A 275 4.91 -14.03 -8.60
N GLY A 276 5.06 -12.86 -9.19
CA GLY A 276 4.17 -11.72 -8.95
C GLY A 276 4.64 -10.80 -7.83
N SER A 277 3.67 -10.13 -7.21
CA SER A 277 3.90 -9.21 -6.09
C SER A 277 3.26 -9.73 -4.81
N TYR A 278 3.87 -9.42 -3.68
CA TYR A 278 3.39 -9.87 -2.37
C TYR A 278 3.46 -8.76 -1.31
N LEU A 279 2.74 -8.94 -0.20
CA LEU A 279 2.82 -8.07 0.97
C LEU A 279 3.81 -8.65 1.97
N ILE A 280 4.88 -7.91 2.25
CA ILE A 280 5.90 -8.32 3.20
C ILE A 280 5.39 -8.26 4.65
N LEU A 281 5.80 -9.21 5.50
CA LEU A 281 5.26 -9.39 6.84
C LEU A 281 5.24 -8.11 7.72
N PRO A 282 6.31 -7.32 7.84
CA PRO A 282 6.28 -6.04 8.55
C PRO A 282 5.15 -5.10 8.12
N HIS A 283 4.88 -4.99 6.81
CA HIS A 283 3.80 -4.14 6.30
C HIS A 283 2.43 -4.75 6.57
N ALA A 284 2.28 -6.07 6.41
CA ALA A 284 1.05 -6.78 6.79
C ALA A 284 0.73 -6.60 8.28
N LEU A 285 1.74 -6.73 9.15
CA LEU A 285 1.60 -6.48 10.57
C LEU A 285 1.20 -5.04 10.82
N LYS A 286 1.83 -4.04 10.19
CA LYS A 286 1.43 -2.63 10.32
C LYS A 286 -0.02 -2.37 9.89
N LEU A 287 -0.46 -3.00 8.80
CA LEU A 287 -1.85 -2.92 8.35
C LEU A 287 -2.80 -3.65 9.30
N ALA A 288 -2.38 -4.71 10.00
CA ALA A 288 -3.27 -5.51 10.84
C ALA A 288 -4.02 -4.70 11.91
N SER A 289 -3.41 -3.65 12.48
CA SER A 289 -4.07 -2.74 13.43
C SER A 289 -4.62 -1.46 12.79
N HIS A 290 -4.38 -1.24 11.50
CA HIS A 290 -4.87 -0.06 10.78
C HIS A 290 -6.41 -0.08 10.75
N PRO A 291 -7.13 1.02 11.08
CA PRO A 291 -8.59 1.07 11.12
C PRO A 291 -9.35 0.59 9.87
N GLN A 292 -8.73 0.69 8.69
CA GLN A 292 -9.27 0.15 7.43
C GLN A 292 -9.23 -1.38 7.32
N PHE A 293 -8.37 -2.04 8.10
CA PHE A 293 -8.10 -3.49 8.09
C PHE A 293 -8.52 -4.18 9.38
N SER A 294 -8.35 -3.49 10.51
CA SER A 294 -8.79 -3.96 11.81
C SER A 294 -10.32 -3.94 11.86
N LYS A 295 -10.87 -4.84 12.67
CA LYS A 295 -12.32 -4.85 12.96
C LYS A 295 -12.67 -3.90 14.10
N SER A 296 -11.85 -2.88 14.34
CA SER A 296 -11.94 -2.01 15.49
C SER A 296 -11.42 -0.61 15.19
N ILE A 297 -12.22 0.40 15.50
CA ILE A 297 -11.82 1.82 15.51
C ILE A 297 -11.51 2.32 16.92
N LYS A 298 -11.40 1.40 17.90
CA LYS A 298 -11.19 1.71 19.32
C LYS A 298 -9.96 2.59 19.50
N GLU A 299 -10.19 3.79 19.99
CA GLU A 299 -9.17 4.82 20.21
C GLU A 299 -8.31 5.12 18.97
N MET A 300 -8.81 4.95 17.74
CA MET A 300 -8.01 5.18 16.51
C MET A 300 -7.43 6.61 16.41
N ASN A 301 -8.08 7.59 17.05
CA ASN A 301 -7.64 8.99 17.07
C ASN A 301 -6.68 9.31 18.23
N ARG A 302 -6.44 8.35 19.13
CA ARG A 302 -5.48 8.52 20.23
C ARG A 302 -4.07 8.29 19.70
N ARG A 303 -3.19 9.27 19.95
CA ARG A 303 -1.75 9.09 19.73
C ARG A 303 -1.18 8.13 20.75
N GLY A 304 -0.36 7.20 20.28
CA GLY A 304 0.43 6.33 21.13
C GLY A 304 1.57 7.10 21.81
N ASP A 305 1.79 6.80 23.08
CA ASP A 305 2.99 7.20 23.81
C ASP A 305 3.85 5.97 24.12
N ARG A 306 5.16 6.16 24.27
CA ARG A 306 6.08 5.07 24.59
C ARG A 306 7.30 5.54 25.37
N LYS A 307 7.74 4.69 26.30
CA LYS A 307 9.03 4.80 26.98
C LYS A 307 9.98 3.75 26.44
N LEU A 308 11.18 4.18 26.08
CA LEU A 308 12.27 3.30 25.63
C LEU A 308 13.34 3.21 26.72
N THR A 309 13.82 1.99 26.97
CA THR A 309 14.89 1.68 27.93
C THR A 309 15.80 0.62 27.34
N ASP A 310 17.02 0.49 27.84
CA ASP A 310 18.02 -0.50 27.38
C ASP A 310 18.26 -0.43 25.86
N GLU A 311 18.28 0.76 25.27
CA GLU A 311 18.46 0.96 23.82
C GLU A 311 19.92 0.72 23.42
N VAL A 312 20.14 -0.21 22.49
CA VAL A 312 21.47 -0.58 21.97
C VAL A 312 21.41 -0.66 20.45
N VAL A 313 22.36 0.03 19.80
CA VAL A 313 22.69 -0.20 18.39
C VAL A 313 24.05 -0.87 18.36
N GLY A 314 24.12 -2.04 17.75
CA GLY A 314 25.35 -2.83 17.69
C GLY A 314 25.58 -3.43 16.31
N VAL A 315 26.79 -3.95 16.11
CA VAL A 315 27.16 -4.70 14.91
C VAL A 315 27.09 -6.19 15.26
N THR A 316 26.58 -6.98 14.34
CA THR A 316 26.58 -8.45 14.42
C THR A 316 28.01 -9.01 14.47
N GLU A 317 28.17 -10.23 15.00
CA GLU A 317 29.50 -10.85 15.21
C GLU A 317 30.32 -10.99 13.92
N ASP A 318 29.66 -11.23 12.78
CA ASP A 318 30.31 -11.30 11.48
C ASP A 318 30.76 -9.93 10.95
N GLY A 319 30.34 -8.84 11.58
CA GLY A 319 30.65 -7.46 11.21
C GLY A 319 29.87 -6.93 10.00
N MET A 320 28.86 -7.66 9.49
CA MET A 320 28.22 -7.39 8.20
C MET A 320 26.84 -6.73 8.32
N ASN A 321 26.22 -6.80 9.49
CA ASN A 321 24.88 -6.28 9.75
C ASN A 321 24.81 -5.47 11.04
N VAL A 322 23.85 -4.55 11.13
CA VAL A 322 23.48 -3.88 12.37
C VAL A 322 22.37 -4.63 13.10
N HIS A 323 22.34 -4.51 14.41
CA HIS A 323 21.18 -4.86 15.23
C HIS A 323 20.75 -3.68 16.09
N TYR A 324 19.45 -3.60 16.35
CA TYR A 324 18.82 -2.64 17.24
C TYR A 324 18.07 -3.42 18.32
N GLU A 325 18.41 -3.17 19.57
CA GLU A 325 17.78 -3.76 20.75
C GLU A 325 17.17 -2.65 21.60
N VAL A 326 15.96 -2.88 22.10
CA VAL A 326 15.29 -1.93 22.99
C VAL A 326 14.27 -2.65 23.84
N LYS A 327 14.01 -2.13 25.03
CA LYS A 327 12.79 -2.42 25.79
C LYS A 327 11.80 -1.27 25.63
N VAL A 328 10.61 -1.59 25.12
CA VAL A 328 9.51 -0.65 24.89
C VAL A 328 8.36 -0.91 25.86
N ASP A 329 7.85 0.16 26.45
CA ASP A 329 6.60 0.21 27.19
C ASP A 329 5.71 1.27 26.56
N GLY A 330 4.55 0.87 26.01
CA GLY A 330 3.73 1.71 25.15
C GLY A 330 2.28 1.78 25.61
N THR A 331 1.64 2.93 25.46
CA THR A 331 0.21 3.11 25.71
C THR A 331 -0.47 3.89 24.56
N PRO A 332 -1.42 3.31 23.81
CA PRO A 332 -1.82 1.89 23.81
C PRO A 332 -0.64 0.93 23.58
N GLU A 333 -0.80 -0.36 23.83
CA GLU A 333 0.32 -1.32 23.71
C GLU A 333 0.97 -1.26 22.31
N VAL A 334 2.31 -1.30 22.26
CA VAL A 334 3.05 -1.54 21.02
C VAL A 334 3.08 -3.04 20.77
N TYR A 335 2.51 -3.52 19.67
CA TYR A 335 2.47 -4.96 19.36
C TYR A 335 3.50 -5.38 18.33
N VAL A 336 4.03 -4.44 17.55
CA VAL A 336 5.12 -4.71 16.60
C VAL A 336 6.03 -3.49 16.48
N VAL A 337 7.32 -3.76 16.35
CA VAL A 337 8.33 -2.77 16.01
C VAL A 337 8.94 -3.15 14.66
N ILE A 338 9.05 -2.17 13.77
CA ILE A 338 9.53 -2.33 12.41
C ILE A 338 10.80 -1.50 12.24
N ALA A 339 11.84 -2.08 11.65
CA ALA A 339 13.03 -1.35 11.25
C ALA A 339 13.11 -1.27 9.72
N TYR A 340 13.44 -0.08 9.23
CA TYR A 340 13.82 0.21 7.86
C TYR A 340 15.31 0.58 7.85
N PHE A 341 16.07 0.04 6.92
CA PHE A 341 17.49 0.33 6.75
C PHE A 341 17.69 0.99 5.38
N ASP A 342 17.64 2.31 5.38
CA ASP A 342 17.58 3.12 4.18
C ASP A 342 18.99 3.47 3.71
N PRO A 343 19.43 2.99 2.54
CA PRO A 343 20.69 3.43 1.97
C PRO A 343 20.57 4.88 1.49
N GLU A 344 21.70 5.58 1.47
CA GLU A 344 21.82 6.86 0.81
C GLU A 344 21.64 6.70 -0.72
N GLY A 345 20.77 7.55 -1.26
CA GLY A 345 20.31 7.52 -2.65
C GLY A 345 19.06 6.65 -2.86
N ASN A 346 18.44 6.78 -4.04
CA ASN A 346 17.35 5.92 -4.52
C ASN A 346 15.99 6.03 -3.80
N SER A 347 15.70 7.15 -3.13
CA SER A 347 14.35 7.51 -2.65
C SER A 347 13.60 6.39 -1.90
N ASP A 348 14.31 5.67 -1.02
CA ASP A 348 13.86 4.57 -0.13
C ASP A 348 13.22 3.31 -0.74
N TYR A 349 13.13 3.18 -2.07
CA TYR A 349 12.66 1.95 -2.76
C TYR A 349 13.51 0.70 -2.50
N ASN A 350 14.75 0.87 -2.05
CA ASN A 350 15.68 -0.21 -1.72
C ASN A 350 15.88 -0.40 -0.20
N SER A 351 15.00 0.18 0.62
CA SER A 351 15.06 0.08 2.08
C SER A 351 14.84 -1.36 2.55
N ALA A 352 15.88 -1.99 3.09
CA ALA A 352 15.72 -3.31 3.69
C ALA A 352 14.83 -3.19 4.95
N ILE A 353 13.93 -4.14 5.15
CA ILE A 353 12.90 -4.07 6.20
C ILE A 353 12.91 -5.33 7.06
N THR A 354 12.67 -5.16 8.36
CA THR A 354 12.44 -6.27 9.29
C THR A 354 11.46 -5.86 10.38
N CYS A 355 10.95 -6.83 11.13
CA CYS A 355 10.09 -6.56 12.28
C CYS A 355 10.31 -7.58 13.40
N ALA A 356 9.93 -7.16 14.61
CA ALA A 356 9.91 -7.99 15.79
C ALA A 356 8.70 -7.65 16.65
N ILE A 357 8.19 -8.67 17.33
CA ILE A 357 7.13 -8.56 18.31
C ILE A 357 7.81 -8.38 19.67
N PRO A 358 7.40 -7.41 20.51
CA PRO A 358 7.92 -7.32 21.87
C PRO A 358 7.71 -8.63 22.63
N ASP A 359 8.68 -9.05 23.44
CA ASP A 359 8.48 -10.19 24.35
C ASP A 359 7.61 -9.80 25.57
N GLU A 360 7.42 -10.72 26.52
CA GLU A 360 6.66 -10.48 27.76
C GLU A 360 7.25 -9.33 28.62
N ASN A 361 8.52 -9.00 28.44
CA ASN A 361 9.22 -7.92 29.12
C ASN A 361 9.31 -6.65 28.28
N GLY A 362 8.69 -6.61 27.10
CA GLY A 362 8.76 -5.51 26.14
C GLY A 362 10.07 -5.43 25.36
N ARG A 363 10.94 -6.46 25.41
CA ARG A 363 12.21 -6.47 24.66
C ARG A 363 11.97 -6.77 23.19
N VAL A 364 12.72 -6.09 22.35
CA VAL A 364 12.68 -6.15 20.89
C VAL A 364 14.10 -6.23 20.38
N VAL A 365 14.34 -7.12 19.41
CA VAL A 365 15.62 -7.23 18.70
C VAL A 365 15.34 -7.23 17.19
N LEU A 366 15.89 -6.24 16.48
CA LEU A 366 15.77 -6.07 15.04
C LEU A 366 17.16 -6.21 14.42
N ARG A 367 17.26 -6.85 13.25
CA ARG A 367 18.54 -7.05 12.55
C ARG A 367 18.41 -6.69 11.09
N SER A 368 19.39 -5.97 10.56
CA SER A 368 19.48 -5.75 9.11
C SER A 368 19.87 -7.03 8.39
N SER A 369 19.62 -7.04 7.09
CA SER A 369 20.09 -8.06 6.18
C SER A 369 20.41 -7.43 4.82
N GLU A 370 21.32 -8.05 4.07
CA GLU A 370 21.61 -7.73 2.67
C GLU A 370 21.90 -6.24 2.41
N LEU A 371 22.73 -5.63 3.24
CA LEU A 371 23.16 -4.25 3.05
C LEU A 371 24.05 -4.13 1.79
N GLU A 372 23.81 -3.07 1.01
CA GLU A 372 24.69 -2.68 -0.09
C GLU A 372 26.03 -2.22 0.44
N LYS A 373 27.11 -2.51 -0.29
CA LYS A 373 28.49 -2.16 0.10
C LYS A 373 28.81 -0.70 -0.26
N GLY A 374 29.65 -0.05 0.54
CA GLY A 374 30.12 1.30 0.26
C GLY A 374 29.03 2.38 0.36
N LYS A 375 28.04 2.20 1.24
CA LYS A 375 26.87 3.08 1.37
C LYS A 375 26.74 3.64 2.78
N GLN A 376 26.26 4.87 2.87
CA GLN A 376 25.70 5.42 4.10
C GLN A 376 24.29 4.92 4.28
N TYR A 377 23.86 4.77 5.52
CA TYR A 377 22.54 4.27 5.89
C TYR A 377 21.93 5.05 7.03
N GLN A 378 20.60 5.12 7.02
CA GLN A 378 19.79 5.46 8.18
C GLN A 378 18.94 4.25 8.59
N GLY A 379 19.08 3.80 9.84
CA GLY A 379 18.14 2.88 10.46
C GLY A 379 16.97 3.66 11.04
N ARG A 380 15.74 3.44 10.56
CA ARG A 380 14.50 4.05 11.09
C ARG A 380 13.68 3.01 11.84
N ILE A 381 13.31 3.32 13.08
CA ILE A 381 12.51 2.43 13.93
C ILE A 381 11.09 2.97 14.08
N VAL A 382 10.11 2.13 13.73
CA VAL A 382 8.68 2.42 13.78
C VAL A 382 8.01 1.52 14.80
N PHE A 383 7.41 2.12 15.81
CA PHE A 383 6.60 1.44 16.82
C PHE A 383 5.14 1.53 16.42
N VAL A 384 4.47 0.37 16.30
CA VAL A 384 3.07 0.30 15.88
C VAL A 384 2.22 -0.14 17.08
N HIS A 385 1.24 0.69 17.40
CA HIS A 385 0.33 0.49 18.52
C HIS A 385 -0.90 -0.32 18.07
N VAL A 386 -1.51 -1.03 19.02
CA VAL A 386 -2.70 -1.88 18.79
C VAL A 386 -3.92 -1.12 18.25
N ASN A 387 -3.98 0.21 18.43
CA ASN A 387 -5.03 1.08 17.88
C ASN A 387 -4.75 1.60 16.46
N GLY A 388 -3.65 1.16 15.84
CA GLY A 388 -3.23 1.58 14.51
C GLY A 388 -2.30 2.79 14.49
N ASP A 389 -2.17 3.56 15.57
CA ASP A 389 -1.19 4.65 15.61
C ASP A 389 0.24 4.10 15.48
N ALA A 390 1.07 4.79 14.73
CA ALA A 390 2.45 4.39 14.49
C ALA A 390 3.35 5.61 14.58
N SER A 391 4.53 5.44 15.18
CA SER A 391 5.53 6.50 15.20
C SER A 391 5.91 6.89 13.77
N GLY A 392 5.93 8.20 13.51
CA GLY A 392 5.82 8.77 12.18
C GLY A 392 6.95 8.43 11.22
N TRP A 393 6.59 8.42 9.93
CA TRP A 393 7.47 8.39 8.75
C TRP A 393 7.81 9.81 8.26
N SER A 394 6.95 10.82 8.46
CA SER A 394 7.20 12.19 7.95
C SER A 394 6.30 13.33 8.49
N SER A 395 5.65 13.20 9.65
CA SER A 395 4.85 14.33 10.20
C SER A 395 5.65 15.15 11.21
N SER A 396 5.70 16.47 10.98
CA SER A 396 6.17 17.48 11.92
C SER A 396 5.64 17.19 13.33
N GLY A 397 6.55 16.98 14.28
CA GLY A 397 6.24 16.78 15.69
C GLY A 397 6.25 15.34 16.21
N THR A 398 6.56 14.33 15.38
CA THR A 398 6.73 12.95 15.87
C THR A 398 8.19 12.62 16.14
N VAL A 399 8.48 12.00 17.30
CA VAL A 399 9.82 11.49 17.61
C VAL A 399 10.13 10.34 16.64
N VAL A 400 11.08 10.58 15.74
CA VAL A 400 11.64 9.58 14.82
C VAL A 400 12.83 8.94 15.52
N ASN A 401 12.70 7.65 15.87
CA ASN A 401 13.82 6.85 16.35
C ASN A 401 14.66 6.47 15.15
N ARG A 402 15.88 7.00 15.10
CA ARG A 402 16.81 6.73 14.00
C ARG A 402 18.26 6.70 14.48
N PHE A 403 19.07 5.96 13.76
CA PHE A 403 20.52 5.94 13.93
C PHE A 403 21.20 5.83 12.56
N ASP A 404 22.40 6.38 12.44
CA ASP A 404 23.16 6.36 11.20
C ASP A 404 24.26 5.29 11.28
N PHE A 405 24.54 4.65 10.16
CA PHE A 405 25.65 3.71 10.02
C PHE A 405 26.13 3.67 8.57
N SER A 406 27.23 2.98 8.31
CA SER A 406 27.78 2.85 6.96
C SER A 406 28.33 1.45 6.71
N THR A 407 28.40 1.08 5.44
CA THR A 407 29.08 -0.12 4.97
C THR A 407 30.35 0.27 4.21
N ALA A 408 31.46 -0.39 4.51
CA ALA A 408 32.71 -0.26 3.78
C ALA A 408 32.63 -1.00 2.41
N PRO A 409 33.60 -0.81 1.49
CA PRO A 409 33.65 -1.53 0.22
C PRO A 409 33.72 -3.05 0.34
N ASP A 410 34.23 -3.58 1.45
CA ASP A 410 34.22 -5.01 1.76
C ASP A 410 32.88 -5.48 2.39
N GLY A 411 32.01 -4.55 2.75
CA GLY A 411 30.71 -4.76 3.38
C GLY A 411 30.72 -4.66 4.91
N LYS A 412 31.86 -4.41 5.56
CA LYS A 412 31.92 -4.25 7.01
C LYS A 412 31.13 -3.02 7.46
N VAL A 413 30.35 -3.19 8.51
CA VAL A 413 29.49 -2.16 9.08
C VAL A 413 30.25 -1.34 10.12
N THR A 414 30.04 -0.03 10.08
CA THR A 414 30.47 0.91 11.14
C THR A 414 29.27 1.75 11.55
N ILE A 415 28.94 1.75 12.83
CA ILE A 415 27.89 2.61 13.39
C ILE A 415 28.40 4.05 13.45
N GLY A 416 27.63 4.99 12.92
CA GLY A 416 27.94 6.41 13.02
C GLY A 416 27.85 6.86 14.48
N GLY A 417 28.78 7.70 14.93
CA GLY A 417 28.70 8.28 16.27
C GLY A 417 27.36 9.01 16.44
N LEU A 418 26.65 8.73 17.54
CA LEU A 418 25.40 9.40 17.95
C LEU A 418 25.47 10.89 17.58
N GLY A 419 24.75 11.29 16.53
CA GLY A 419 24.60 12.69 16.19
C GLY A 419 24.02 13.41 17.40
N ALA A 420 24.80 14.36 17.95
CA ALA A 420 24.39 15.17 19.07
C ALA A 420 22.96 15.67 18.85
N ALA A 421 22.09 15.42 19.84
CA ALA A 421 20.82 16.11 19.93
C ALA A 421 21.08 17.59 19.70
N ALA A 422 20.50 18.15 18.64
CA ALA A 422 20.33 19.58 18.54
C ALA A 422 19.51 19.99 19.76
N LYS A 423 20.19 20.46 20.81
CA LYS A 423 19.57 21.32 21.81
C LYS A 423 18.98 22.48 21.02
N ALA A 424 17.66 22.54 20.94
CA ALA A 424 16.99 23.80 20.65
C ALA A 424 17.44 24.76 21.76
N GLY A 425 18.30 25.71 21.38
CA GLY A 425 18.62 26.87 22.21
C GLY A 425 17.46 27.86 22.11
N GLU A 426 17.01 28.29 23.29
CA GLU A 426 16.08 29.37 23.63
C GLU A 426 14.63 29.30 23.12
#